data_AF-A0A7S4BK73-F1
#
_entry.id   AF-A0A7S4BK73-F1
#
_cell.length_a   1.000
_cell.length_b   1.000
_cell.length_c   1.000
_cell.angle_alpha   90.00
_cell.angle_beta   90.00
_cell.angle_gamma   90.00
#
_symmetry.space_group_name_H-M   'P 1'
#
loop_
_entity.id
_entity.type
_entity.pdbx_description
1 polymer ?
#
loop_
_entity_poly.entity_id
_entity_poly.type
_entity_poly.pdbx_seq_one_letter_code
_entity_poly.pdbx_strand_id
1 'polypeptide(L)'
;APTPPVASFSLAARARASAPPVRACRAENEGDADSLRDVALLNQWYRSMWLSNRDFTHIFSRALVAALPAERGGFLLTHGMSANSGMRWDLTESKEVLGYQPKDDVQAELRRAAAR
;
A
#
# COMPACT_ATOMS: atom_id res chain seq x y z
N ALA A 1 68.48 10.99 10.76
CA ALA A 1 67.23 11.36 10.06
C ALA A 1 66.23 11.88 11.10
N PRO A 2 65.51 12.97 10.81
CA PRO A 2 64.86 13.82 11.81
C PRO A 2 63.48 13.31 12.24
N THR A 3 63.11 13.63 13.48
CA THR A 3 61.75 13.54 14.03
C THR A 3 60.82 14.56 13.34
N PRO A 4 59.56 14.23 13.05
CA PRO A 4 58.61 15.20 12.52
C PRO A 4 58.08 16.15 13.62
N PRO A 5 57.67 17.39 13.28
CA PRO A 5 57.16 18.36 14.25
C PRO A 5 55.71 18.06 14.65
N VAL A 6 55.39 18.33 15.91
CA VAL A 6 54.03 18.26 16.47
C VAL A 6 53.31 19.57 16.15
N ALA A 7 52.18 19.49 15.44
CA ALA A 7 51.34 20.64 15.13
C ALA A 7 50.41 20.97 16.30
N SER A 8 50.57 22.16 16.90
CA SER A 8 49.59 22.74 17.83
C SER A 8 48.39 23.26 17.04
N PHE A 9 47.20 22.70 17.30
CA PHE A 9 45.94 23.25 16.81
C PHE A 9 45.27 24.05 17.92
N SER A 10 45.11 25.36 17.70
CA SER A 10 44.35 26.26 18.57
C SER A 10 42.87 26.18 18.20
N LEU A 11 42.02 25.82 19.17
CA LEU A 11 40.57 25.74 18.99
C LEU A 11 39.96 27.13 19.19
N ALA A 12 39.74 27.87 18.10
CA ALA A 12 38.95 29.10 18.16
C ALA A 12 37.46 28.76 18.31
N ALA A 13 36.85 29.17 19.42
CA ALA A 13 35.44 29.01 19.70
C ALA A 13 34.59 29.76 18.65
N ARG A 14 33.80 29.02 17.85
CA ARG A 14 32.79 29.60 16.97
C ARG A 14 31.57 30.03 17.78
N ALA A 15 31.22 31.32 17.68
CA ALA A 15 29.99 31.87 18.20
C ALA A 15 28.76 31.16 17.59
N ARG A 16 27.79 30.79 18.43
CA ARG A 16 26.50 30.23 17.99
C ARG A 16 25.66 31.32 17.32
N ALA A 17 25.36 31.15 16.03
CA ALA A 17 24.35 31.96 15.36
C ALA A 17 22.94 31.57 15.87
N SER A 18 22.13 32.57 16.20
CA SER A 18 20.72 32.44 16.62
C SER A 18 19.86 31.90 15.48
N ALA A 19 19.12 30.81 15.71
CA ALA A 19 18.13 30.29 14.76
C ALA A 19 16.94 31.27 14.60
N PRO A 20 16.33 31.38 13.41
CA PRO A 20 15.13 32.19 13.21
C PRO A 20 13.90 31.53 13.85
N PRO A 21 12.86 32.31 14.22
CA PRO A 21 11.67 31.76 14.84
C PRO A 21 10.90 30.90 13.84
N VAL A 22 10.69 29.62 14.20
CA VAL A 22 9.86 28.70 13.42
C VAL A 22 8.43 29.23 13.48
N ARG A 23 7.92 29.69 12.33
CA ARG A 23 6.53 30.12 12.17
C ARG A 23 5.64 28.92 12.48
N ALA A 24 4.84 29.00 13.53
CA ALA A 24 3.87 27.97 13.87
C ALA A 24 2.93 27.78 12.65
N CYS A 25 3.04 26.61 12.00
CA CYS A 25 2.04 26.21 11.02
C CYS A 25 0.72 26.08 11.76
N ARG A 26 -0.22 26.97 11.41
CA ARG A 26 -1.61 26.86 11.80
C ARG A 26 -2.08 25.49 11.30
N ALA A 27 -2.40 24.59 12.20
CA ALA A 27 -3.08 23.34 11.84
C ALA A 27 -4.41 23.74 11.21
N GLU A 28 -4.49 23.68 9.89
CA GLU A 28 -5.77 23.76 9.21
C GLU A 28 -6.55 22.49 9.58
N ASN A 29 -7.83 22.64 9.90
CA ASN A 29 -8.74 21.51 10.10
C ASN A 29 -8.93 20.82 8.74
N GLU A 30 -7.94 20.06 8.31
CA GLU A 30 -8.12 19.02 7.31
C GLU A 30 -9.06 17.99 7.94
N GLY A 31 -10.29 17.93 7.44
CA GLY A 31 -11.22 16.88 7.82
C GLY A 31 -10.49 15.54 7.70
N ASP A 32 -10.49 14.80 8.80
CA ASP A 32 -9.77 13.55 9.01
C ASP A 32 -10.25 12.50 7.97
N ALA A 33 -9.71 12.57 6.75
CA ALA A 33 -10.08 11.71 5.63
C ALA A 33 -9.71 10.24 5.88
N ASP A 34 -8.97 9.99 6.97
CA ASP A 34 -8.58 8.68 7.47
C ASP A 34 -9.14 8.43 8.88
N SER A 35 -10.28 9.05 9.19
CA SER A 35 -10.94 8.81 10.47
C SER A 35 -11.61 7.43 10.46
N LEU A 36 -11.20 6.56 11.38
CA LEU A 36 -11.95 5.32 11.69
C LEU A 36 -13.40 5.58 12.13
N ARG A 37 -13.77 6.84 12.37
CA ARG A 37 -15.15 7.27 12.69
C ARG A 37 -16.03 7.39 11.45
N ASP A 38 -15.46 7.50 10.26
CA ASP A 38 -16.24 7.47 9.02
C ASP A 38 -16.58 6.03 8.65
N VAL A 39 -17.68 5.55 9.25
CA VAL A 39 -18.18 4.19 9.05
C VAL A 39 -18.59 3.95 7.59
N ALA A 40 -19.03 4.97 6.85
CA ALA A 40 -19.45 4.82 5.47
C ALA A 40 -18.23 4.57 4.57
N LEU A 41 -17.19 5.40 4.72
CA LEU A 41 -15.91 5.23 4.02
C LEU A 41 -15.29 3.86 4.35
N LEU A 42 -15.26 3.51 5.63
CA LEU A 42 -14.70 2.23 6.08
C LEU A 42 -15.45 1.02 5.50
N ASN A 43 -16.78 1.08 5.47
CA ASN A 43 -17.59 0.04 4.82
C ASN A 43 -17.30 -0.08 3.32
N GLN A 44 -17.16 1.04 2.62
CA GLN A 44 -16.82 1.02 1.20
C GLN A 44 -15.44 0.39 0.97
N TRP A 45 -14.46 0.73 1.80
CA TRP A 45 -13.12 0.16 1.76
C TRP A 45 -13.15 -1.36 1.95
N TYR A 46 -13.79 -1.86 3.01
CA TYR A 46 -13.89 -3.31 3.25
C TYR A 46 -14.64 -4.05 2.15
N ARG A 47 -15.71 -3.47 1.61
CA ARG A 47 -16.42 -4.05 0.46
C ARG A 47 -15.52 -4.15 -0.76
N SER A 48 -14.66 -3.15 -0.99
CA SER A 48 -13.71 -3.15 -2.10
C SER A 48 -12.67 -4.28 -1.99
N MET A 49 -12.41 -4.77 -0.78
CA MET A 49 -11.50 -5.90 -0.50
C MET A 49 -12.18 -7.28 -0.57
N TRP A 50 -13.48 -7.34 -0.82
CA TRP A 50 -14.22 -8.59 -0.75
C TRP A 50 -13.73 -9.60 -1.79
N LEU A 51 -13.68 -10.87 -1.40
CA LEU A 51 -13.30 -12.00 -2.25
C LEU A 51 -14.35 -13.10 -2.10
N SER A 52 -15.04 -13.43 -3.19
CA SER A 52 -16.03 -14.50 -3.20
C SER A 52 -15.37 -15.88 -3.08
N ASN A 53 -16.10 -16.88 -2.61
CA ASN A 53 -15.58 -18.26 -2.56
C ASN A 53 -15.17 -18.79 -3.93
N ARG A 54 -15.91 -18.45 -4.99
CA ARG A 54 -15.61 -18.90 -6.35
C ARG A 54 -14.31 -18.29 -6.85
N ASP A 55 -14.16 -16.99 -6.66
CA ASP A 55 -12.98 -16.24 -7.09
C ASP A 55 -11.75 -16.62 -6.22
N PHE A 56 -11.95 -16.89 -4.92
CA PHE A 56 -10.93 -17.45 -4.03
C PHE A 56 -10.40 -18.80 -4.53
N THR A 57 -11.27 -19.77 -4.80
CA THR A 57 -10.83 -21.07 -5.32
C THR A 57 -10.13 -20.91 -6.67
N HIS A 58 -10.59 -19.98 -7.51
CA HIS A 58 -9.97 -19.72 -8.79
C HIS A 58 -8.53 -19.21 -8.65
N ILE A 59 -8.27 -18.17 -7.85
CA ILE A 59 -6.91 -17.63 -7.72
C ILE A 59 -5.93 -18.66 -7.14
N PHE A 60 -6.34 -19.43 -6.14
CA PHE A 60 -5.52 -20.50 -5.58
C PHE A 60 -5.24 -21.62 -6.59
N SER A 61 -6.25 -22.04 -7.35
CA SER A 61 -6.07 -23.05 -8.40
C SER A 61 -5.09 -22.57 -9.47
N ARG A 62 -5.14 -21.29 -9.83
CA ARG A 62 -4.20 -20.67 -10.78
C ARG A 62 -2.79 -20.59 -10.20
N ALA A 63 -2.65 -20.23 -8.92
CA ALA A 63 -1.35 -20.16 -8.24
C ALA A 63 -0.63 -21.52 -8.19
N LEU A 64 -1.37 -22.62 -8.04
CA LEU A 64 -0.79 -23.98 -8.00
C LEU A 64 -0.15 -24.42 -9.32
N VAL A 65 -0.62 -23.90 -10.45
CA VAL A 65 -0.19 -24.32 -11.80
C VAL A 65 0.57 -23.24 -12.56
N ALA A 66 0.68 -22.03 -12.00
CA ALA A 66 1.36 -20.93 -12.65
C ALA A 66 2.86 -21.17 -12.72
N ALA A 67 3.42 -21.04 -13.92
CA ALA A 67 4.86 -20.98 -14.11
C ALA A 67 5.33 -19.58 -13.74
N LEU A 68 5.94 -19.44 -12.55
CA LEU A 68 6.45 -18.15 -12.11
C LEU A 68 7.73 -17.77 -12.87
N PRO A 69 7.89 -16.50 -13.27
CA PRO A 69 9.06 -16.10 -14.05
C PRO A 69 10.36 -16.28 -13.25
N ALA A 70 11.36 -16.94 -13.85
CA ALA A 70 12.63 -17.26 -13.20
C ALA A 70 13.40 -15.98 -12.82
N GLU A 71 13.26 -14.93 -13.63
CA GLU A 71 13.81 -13.60 -13.40
C GLU A 71 13.26 -12.91 -12.14
N ARG A 72 12.10 -13.38 -11.62
CA ARG A 72 11.49 -12.90 -10.37
C ARG A 72 11.82 -13.79 -9.16
N GLY A 73 12.79 -14.70 -9.30
CA GLY A 73 13.20 -15.59 -8.22
C GLY A 73 12.15 -16.63 -7.83
N GLY A 74 11.20 -16.93 -8.73
CA GLY A 74 10.15 -17.92 -8.47
C GLY A 74 9.12 -17.48 -7.41
N PHE A 75 8.99 -16.17 -7.17
CA PHE A 75 8.02 -15.60 -6.25
C PHE A 75 7.20 -14.50 -6.94
N LEU A 76 5.93 -14.38 -6.57
CA LEU A 76 5.03 -13.33 -7.06
C LEU A 76 4.22 -12.78 -5.89
N LEU A 77 4.30 -11.46 -5.68
CA LEU A 77 3.39 -10.74 -4.80
C LEU A 77 2.22 -10.25 -5.65
N THR A 78 1.00 -10.59 -5.27
CA THR A 78 -0.16 -10.17 -6.04
C THR A 78 -1.39 -10.01 -5.15
N HIS A 79 -2.44 -9.42 -5.71
CA HIS A 79 -3.69 -9.17 -5.00
C HIS A 79 -4.77 -10.19 -5.40
N GLY A 80 -5.58 -10.59 -4.42
CA GLY A 80 -6.66 -11.56 -4.61
C GLY A 80 -7.98 -11.01 -4.09
N MET A 81 -8.75 -10.38 -4.97
CA MET A 81 -10.11 -9.93 -4.68
C MET A 81 -11.02 -10.29 -5.84
N SER A 82 -12.32 -10.23 -5.61
CA SER A 82 -13.32 -10.29 -6.67
C SER A 82 -13.27 -9.01 -7.54
N ALA A 83 -14.01 -8.99 -8.64
CA ALA A 83 -14.09 -7.86 -9.57
C ALA A 83 -14.98 -6.74 -9.01
N ASN A 84 -14.67 -6.27 -7.80
CA ASN A 84 -15.48 -5.33 -7.07
C ASN A 84 -15.49 -3.95 -7.75
N SER A 85 -16.69 -3.44 -8.03
CA SER A 85 -16.84 -2.12 -8.63
C SER A 85 -16.28 -1.02 -7.72
N GLY A 86 -15.39 -0.19 -8.27
CA GLY A 86 -14.77 0.93 -7.54
C GLY A 86 -13.60 0.54 -6.63
N MET A 87 -13.08 -0.69 -6.72
CA MET A 87 -11.88 -1.06 -5.97
C MET A 87 -10.66 -0.25 -6.43
N ARG A 88 -9.77 0.06 -5.49
CA ARG A 88 -8.49 0.75 -5.76
C ARG A 88 -7.32 -0.21 -6.01
N TRP A 89 -7.54 -1.49 -5.77
CA TRP A 89 -6.49 -2.49 -5.86
C TRP A 89 -6.28 -2.94 -7.29
N ASP A 90 -5.02 -3.03 -7.70
CA ASP A 90 -4.66 -3.48 -9.02
C ASP A 90 -4.63 -5.02 -9.09
N LEU A 91 -5.25 -5.58 -10.12
CA LEU A 91 -5.27 -7.02 -10.39
C LEU A 91 -4.47 -7.38 -11.65
N THR A 92 -3.72 -6.44 -12.21
CA THR A 92 -2.96 -6.63 -13.45
C THR A 92 -2.01 -7.81 -13.33
N GLU A 93 -1.18 -7.88 -12.29
CA GLU A 93 -0.27 -9.02 -12.12
C GLU A 93 -1.00 -10.36 -11.91
N SER A 94 -2.08 -10.38 -11.13
CA SER A 94 -2.87 -11.60 -10.93
C SER A 94 -3.43 -12.12 -12.26
N LYS A 95 -3.89 -11.20 -13.12
CA LYS A 95 -4.44 -11.52 -14.45
C LYS A 95 -3.36 -11.98 -15.41
N GLU A 96 -2.26 -11.25 -15.49
CA GLU A 96 -1.21 -11.49 -16.50
C GLU A 96 -0.35 -12.71 -16.16
N VAL A 97 0.08 -12.83 -14.89
CA VAL A 97 1.00 -13.89 -14.48
C VAL A 97 0.26 -15.17 -14.09
N LEU A 98 -0.81 -15.04 -13.28
CA LEU A 98 -1.56 -16.23 -12.85
C LEU A 98 -2.67 -16.59 -13.84
N GLY A 99 -3.11 -15.70 -14.73
CA GLY A 99 -4.32 -15.92 -15.54
C GLY A 99 -5.60 -15.84 -14.72
N TYR A 100 -5.57 -15.15 -13.58
CA TYR A 100 -6.71 -14.98 -12.69
C TYR A 100 -7.78 -14.09 -13.32
N GLN A 101 -9.01 -14.58 -13.43
CA GLN A 101 -10.14 -13.85 -14.01
C GLN A 101 -11.32 -13.84 -13.01
N PRO A 102 -11.34 -12.89 -12.05
CA PRO A 102 -12.46 -12.76 -11.13
C PRO A 102 -13.72 -12.39 -11.89
N LYS A 103 -14.89 -12.84 -11.41
CA LYS A 103 -16.17 -12.49 -12.04
C LYS A 103 -17.26 -12.00 -11.08
N ASP A 104 -17.08 -12.17 -9.77
CA ASP A 104 -18.07 -11.67 -8.82
C ASP A 104 -17.80 -10.21 -8.47
N ASP A 105 -18.84 -9.50 -8.03
CA ASP A 105 -18.76 -8.11 -7.59
C ASP A 105 -19.62 -7.95 -6.34
N VAL A 106 -19.02 -7.46 -5.25
CA VAL A 106 -19.71 -7.22 -3.98
C VAL A 106 -20.97 -6.37 -4.14
N GLN A 107 -20.95 -5.36 -5.03
CA GLN A 107 -22.10 -4.49 -5.23
C GLN A 107 -23.25 -5.22 -5.92
N ALA A 108 -22.93 -6.15 -6.82
CA ALA A 108 -23.92 -7.01 -7.46
C ALA A 108 -24.54 -7.98 -6.44
N GLU A 109 -23.73 -8.57 -5.55
CA GLU A 109 -24.25 -9.47 -4.51
C GLU A 109 -25.15 -8.75 -3.50
N LEU A 110 -24.78 -7.54 -3.07
CA LEU A 110 -25.62 -6.73 -2.18
C LEU A 110 -26.98 -6.42 -2.83
N ARG A 111 -27.00 -6.06 -4.12
CA ARG A 111 -28.26 -5.86 -4.86
C ARG A 111 -29.11 -7.12 -4.93
N ARG A 112 -28.49 -8.29 -5.16
CA ARG A 112 -29.21 -9.58 -5.17
C ARG A 112 -29.77 -9.93 -3.80
N ALA A 113 -29.01 -9.68 -2.73
CA ALA A 113 -29.45 -9.95 -1.37
C ALA A 113 -30.64 -9.06 -0.97
N ALA A 114 -30.63 -7.79 -1.36
CA ALA A 114 -31.73 -6.86 -1.08
C ALA A 114 -33.02 -7.15 -1.87
N ALA A 115 -32.91 -7.90 -2.97
CA ALA A 115 -34.04 -8.31 -3.81
C ALA A 115 -34.69 -9.65 -3.37
N ARG A 116 -34.17 -10.28 -2.31
CA ARG A 116 -34.71 -11.51 -1.73
C ARG A 116 -35.58 -11.19 -0.52
#